data_AF-A0A6V7LD37-F1
#
_entry.id   AF-A0A6V7LD37-F1
#
_cell.length_a   1.000
_cell.length_b   1.000
_cell.length_c   1.000
_cell.angle_alpha   90.00
_cell.angle_beta   90.00
_cell.angle_gamma   90.00
#
_symmetry.space_group_name_H-M   'P 1'
#
loop_
_entity.id
_entity.type
_entity.pdbx_description
1 polymer ?
#
loop_
_entity_poly.entity_id
_entity_poly.type
_entity_poly.pdbx_seq_one_letter_code
_entity_poly.pdbx_strand_id
1 'polypeptide(L)' 'RVAVMRGQVVTEQGLGIVGIRVSVDRNSRFGFTLTRNGG' A
#
# COMPACT_ATOMS: atom_id res chain seq x y z
N ARG A 1 -2.30 18.77 11.10
CA ARG A 1 -1.26 18.40 10.12
C ARG A 1 -1.60 17.05 9.51
N VAL A 2 -1.34 16.85 8.22
CA VAL A 2 -1.50 15.55 7.54
C VAL A 2 -0.13 15.05 7.08
N ALA A 3 -0.01 13.74 6.89
CA ALA A 3 1.19 13.10 6.34
C ALA A 3 0.78 12.12 5.24
N VAL A 4 1.66 11.91 4.27
CA VAL A 4 1.46 10.97 3.15
C VAL A 4 2.47 9.84 3.27
N MET A 5 2.01 8.61 3.09
CA MET A 5 2.88 7.43 2.94
C MET A 5 2.81 6.94 1.50
N ARG A 6 3.96 6.64 0.91
CA ARG A 6 4.11 5.97 -0.39
C ARG A 6 5.16 4.88 -0.26
N GLY A 7 4.88 3.72 -0.85
CA GLY A 7 5.77 2.57 -0.90
C GLY A 7 5.38 1.66 -2.07
N GLN A 8 6.25 0.71 -2.39
CA GLN A 8 6.07 -0.26 -3.46
C GLN A 8 6.07 -1.66 -2.86
N VAL A 9 5.16 -2.52 -3.31
CA VAL A 9 5.13 -3.94 -2.91
C VAL A 9 5.72 -4.76 -4.04
N VAL A 10 6.82 -5.45 -3.77
CA VAL A 10 7.59 -6.19 -4.77
C VAL A 10 7.84 -7.64 -4.35
N THR A 11 8.08 -8.51 -5.33
CA THR A 11 8.66 -9.85 -5.11
C THR A 11 10.15 -9.74 -4.76
N GLU A 12 10.77 -10.87 -4.39
CA GLU A 12 12.23 -10.93 -4.17
C GLU A 12 13.06 -10.50 -5.38
N GLN A 13 12.52 -10.66 -6.60
CA GLN A 13 13.16 -10.26 -7.86
C GLN A 13 12.90 -8.79 -8.21
N GLY A 14 12.19 -8.04 -7.36
CA GLY A 14 11.87 -6.63 -7.58
C GLY A 14 10.66 -6.36 -8.49
N LEU A 15 9.85 -7.38 -8.81
CA LEU A 15 8.65 -7.21 -9.64
C LEU A 15 7.47 -6.71 -8.79
N GLY A 16 6.81 -5.64 -9.24
CA GLY A 16 5.66 -5.06 -8.55
C GLY A 16 4.44 -6.00 -8.50
N ILE A 17 3.78 -6.09 -7.34
CA ILE A 17 2.64 -7.00 -7.13
C ILE A 17 1.32 -6.23 -7.23
N VAL A 18 0.43 -6.68 -8.14
CA VAL A 18 -0.89 -6.07 -8.35
C VAL A 18 -1.94 -6.70 -7.45
N GLY A 19 -2.88 -5.89 -6.94
CA GLY A 19 -4.04 -6.39 -6.17
C GLY A 19 -3.77 -6.64 -4.69
N ILE A 20 -2.66 -6.12 -4.15
CA ILE A 20 -2.35 -6.18 -2.72
C ILE A 20 -3.18 -5.14 -1.97
N ARG A 21 -3.97 -5.59 -0.99
CA ARG A 21 -4.72 -4.73 -0.09
C ARG A 21 -3.82 -4.21 1.02
N VAL A 22 -3.54 -2.90 0.99
CA VAL A 22 -2.86 -2.19 2.07
C VAL A 22 -3.91 -1.54 2.94
N SER A 23 -4.02 -1.97 4.20
CA SER A 23 -4.96 -1.43 5.18
C SER A 23 -4.21 -0.67 6.27
N VAL A 24 -4.73 0.49 6.65
CA VAL A 24 -4.26 1.26 7.81
C VAL A 24 -5.39 1.33 8.83
N ASP A 25 -5.08 0.91 10.04
CA ASP A 25 -5.91 1.07 11.21
C ASP A 25 -5.12 1.83 12.27
N ARG A 26 -5.58 3.04 12.59
CA ARG A 26 -4.97 3.83 13.67
C ARG A 26 -6.00 4.68 14.38
N ASN A 27 -6.24 4.41 15.66
CA ASN A 27 -7.07 5.22 16.57
C ASN A 27 -8.37 5.69 15.90
N SER A 28 -9.19 4.73 15.47
CA SER A 28 -10.49 4.93 14.80
C SER A 28 -10.43 5.56 13.40
N ARG A 29 -9.24 5.71 12.80
CA ARG A 29 -9.08 6.08 11.38
C ARG A 29 -8.74 4.83 10.58
N PHE A 30 -9.68 4.44 9.74
CA PHE A 30 -9.56 3.32 8.84
C PHE A 30 -9.40 3.82 7.41
N GLY A 31 -8.51 3.18 6.67
CA GLY A 31 -8.36 3.40 5.24
C GLY A 31 -7.74 2.19 4.59
N PHE A 32 -8.01 1.99 3.31
CA PHE A 32 -7.32 0.98 2.53
C PHE A 32 -7.11 1.46 1.10
N THR A 33 -6.17 0.81 0.42
CA THR A 33 -5.93 0.95 -1.01
C THR A 33 -5.54 -0.40 -1.61
N LEU A 34 -5.58 -0.50 -2.93
CA LEU A 34 -5.11 -1.64 -3.71
C LEU A 34 -3.93 -1.21 -4.58
N THR A 35 -2.86 -1.99 -4.58
CA THR A 35 -1.75 -1.79 -5.51
C THR A 35 -2.22 -1.99 -6.94
N ARG A 36 -1.64 -1.20 -7.86
CA ARG A 36 -1.95 -1.24 -9.30
C ARG A 36 -0.75 -1.81 -10.04
N ASN A 37 -0.79 -1.80 -11.37
CA ASN A 37 0.36 -2.18 -12.18
C ASN A 37 1.60 -1.38 -11.74
N GLY A 38 2.69 -2.08 -11.38
CA GLY A 38 3.89 -1.51 -10.79
C GLY A 38 4.06 -1.74 -9.27
N GLY A 39 3.02 -2.17 -8.55
CA GLY A 39 3.03 -2.37 -7.09
C GLY A 39 2.75 -1.07 -6.34
#